data_AF-A0A8J5Z9E0-F1
#
_entry.id   AF-A0A8J5Z9E0-F1
#
_cell.length_a   1.000
_cell.length_b   1.000
_cell.length_c   1.000
_cell.angle_alpha   90.00
_cell.angle_beta   90.00
_cell.angle_gamma   90.00
#
_symmetry.space_group_name_H-M   'P 1'
#
loop_
_entity.id
_entity.type
_entity.pdbx_description
1 polymer ?
#
loop_
_entity_poly.entity_id
_entity_poly.type
_entity_poly.pdbx_seq_one_letter_code
_entity_poly.pdbx_strand_id
1 'polypeptide(L)'
;MEGCLVVNASGKSGGFVMMWKEGTKVEIKSYSYNHIDSLIQVENENPIRFIGFYGNADPNNRKSSWDMLKRVGSSVKEKWIIGGNFNAILDNSEKEGGRRKPQALMDDFRAVVDELSLVDLKTDNGWFTWVNNREGTAMVKERLDCFLISASDVASFPFIETKVIRQSNSDHDAIMLDTKG
;
A
#
# COMPACT_ATOMS: atom_id res chain seq x y z
N MET A 1 -11.07 -17.32 -11.97
CA MET A 1 -9.85 -16.51 -11.70
C MET A 1 -9.04 -16.60 -12.98
N GLU A 2 -8.87 -15.51 -13.71
CA GLU A 2 -8.39 -15.59 -15.11
C GLU A 2 -7.12 -14.79 -15.42
N GLY A 3 -6.63 -13.98 -14.47
CA GLY A 3 -5.27 -13.48 -14.52
C GLY A 3 -4.69 -13.24 -13.14
N CYS A 4 -3.45 -13.68 -12.95
CA CYS A 4 -2.71 -13.41 -11.73
C CYS A 4 -1.21 -13.34 -12.01
N LEU A 5 -0.50 -12.62 -11.14
CA LEU A 5 0.95 -12.72 -11.00
C LEU A 5 1.25 -13.11 -9.55
N VAL A 6 1.97 -14.20 -9.39
CA VAL A 6 2.42 -14.69 -8.08
C VAL A 6 3.90 -14.41 -7.94
N VAL A 7 4.27 -13.67 -6.89
CA VAL A 7 5.65 -13.62 -6.40
C VAL A 7 5.76 -14.67 -5.31
N ASN A 8 6.65 -15.65 -5.51
CA ASN A 8 6.80 -16.75 -4.58
C ASN A 8 7.37 -16.29 -3.23
N ALA A 9 6.91 -16.93 -2.15
CA ALA A 9 7.52 -16.80 -0.84
C ALA A 9 8.92 -17.43 -0.82
N SER A 10 9.79 -16.92 0.04
CA SER A 10 11.05 -17.59 0.40
C SER A 10 10.85 -18.31 1.73
N GLY A 11 10.66 -19.63 1.66
CA GLY A 11 10.31 -20.44 2.82
C GLY A 11 8.94 -20.03 3.38
N LYS A 12 8.90 -19.54 4.63
CA LYS A 12 7.67 -19.06 5.30
C LYS A 12 7.47 -17.54 5.24
N SER A 13 8.34 -16.82 4.53
CA SER A 13 8.37 -15.36 4.54
C SER A 13 8.13 -14.77 3.15
N GLY A 14 7.36 -13.68 3.13
CA GLY A 14 7.00 -12.96 1.93
C GLY A 14 6.07 -13.76 1.03
N GLY A 15 6.15 -13.46 -0.26
CA GLY A 15 5.20 -13.93 -1.25
C GLY A 15 3.93 -13.07 -1.23
N PHE A 16 3.50 -12.67 -2.41
CA PHE A 16 2.29 -11.87 -2.57
C PHE A 16 1.81 -12.00 -4.01
N VAL A 17 0.51 -11.77 -4.19
CA VAL A 17 -0.18 -12.04 -5.44
C VAL A 17 -0.95 -10.80 -5.88
N MET A 18 -0.90 -10.52 -7.18
CA MET A 18 -1.85 -9.62 -7.82
C MET A 18 -2.82 -10.46 -8.64
N MET A 19 -4.12 -10.24 -8.46
CA MET A 19 -5.19 -10.94 -9.17
C MET A 19 -6.10 -9.93 -9.84
N TRP A 20 -6.61 -10.27 -11.01
CA TRP A 20 -7.56 -9.42 -11.72
C TRP A 20 -8.70 -10.25 -12.35
N LYS A 21 -9.80 -9.56 -12.62
CA LYS A 21 -11.00 -10.16 -13.23
C LYS A 21 -10.77 -10.40 -14.71
N GLU A 22 -11.53 -11.35 -15.26
CA GLU A 22 -11.65 -11.55 -16.70
C GLU A 22 -12.03 -10.22 -17.40
N GLY A 23 -11.47 -10.00 -18.59
CA GLY A 23 -11.67 -8.77 -19.36
C GLY A 23 -10.85 -7.56 -18.88
N THR A 24 -10.27 -7.58 -17.67
CA THR A 24 -9.34 -6.53 -17.24
C THR A 24 -7.99 -6.70 -17.94
N LYS A 25 -7.57 -5.69 -18.71
CA LYS A 25 -6.25 -5.69 -19.35
C LYS A 25 -5.21 -5.13 -18.38
N VAL A 26 -4.36 -6.01 -17.87
CA VAL A 26 -3.24 -5.68 -16.97
C VAL A 26 -1.93 -6.02 -17.66
N GLU A 27 -1.03 -5.04 -17.75
CA GLU A 27 0.35 -5.25 -18.21
C GLU A 27 1.30 -5.17 -17.01
N ILE A 28 2.03 -6.24 -16.74
CA ILE A 28 3.07 -6.25 -15.70
C ILE A 28 4.32 -5.57 -16.25
N LYS A 29 4.81 -4.55 -15.54
CA LYS A 29 5.96 -3.74 -15.94
C LYS A 29 7.23 -4.20 -15.23
N SER A 30 7.13 -4.47 -13.94
CA SER A 30 8.20 -5.07 -13.15
C SER A 30 7.64 -5.72 -11.88
N TYR A 31 8.41 -6.59 -11.25
CA TYR A 31 8.07 -7.11 -9.93
C TYR A 31 9.33 -7.52 -9.18
N SER A 32 9.23 -7.60 -7.86
CA SER A 32 10.27 -8.08 -6.95
C SER A 32 9.64 -8.70 -5.71
N TYR A 33 10.44 -9.06 -4.71
CA TYR A 33 9.93 -9.48 -3.39
C TYR A 33 9.13 -8.41 -2.65
N ASN A 34 9.26 -7.13 -3.05
CA ASN A 34 8.66 -6.01 -2.33
C ASN A 34 7.63 -5.24 -3.16
N HIS A 35 7.42 -5.60 -4.43
CA HIS A 35 6.42 -4.92 -5.26
C HIS A 35 5.97 -5.71 -6.51
N ILE A 36 4.76 -5.42 -6.97
CA ILE A 36 4.30 -5.72 -8.33
C ILE A 36 3.88 -4.39 -8.94
N ASP A 37 4.52 -4.01 -10.03
CA ASP A 37 4.27 -2.79 -10.78
C ASP A 37 3.52 -3.14 -12.07
N SER A 38 2.34 -2.54 -12.23
CA SER A 38 1.38 -2.89 -13.26
C SER A 38 0.76 -1.66 -13.91
N LEU A 39 0.39 -1.80 -15.18
CA LEU A 39 -0.39 -0.83 -15.92
C LEU A 39 -1.77 -1.43 -16.21
N ILE A 40 -2.81 -0.83 -15.65
CA ILE A 40 -4.19 -1.27 -15.76
C ILE A 40 -4.88 -0.38 -16.80
N GLN A 41 -5.40 -0.98 -17.86
CA GLN A 41 -6.20 -0.26 -18.85
C GLN A 41 -7.61 -0.07 -18.33
N VAL A 42 -8.12 1.16 -18.42
CA VAL A 42 -9.49 1.51 -18.06
C VAL A 42 -10.23 1.89 -19.34
N GLU A 43 -11.42 1.35 -19.54
CA GLU A 43 -12.19 1.60 -20.75
C GLU A 43 -12.55 3.09 -20.88
N ASN A 44 -12.25 3.69 -22.04
CA ASN A 44 -12.48 5.10 -22.34
C ASN A 44 -11.78 6.11 -21.40
N GLU A 45 -10.79 5.68 -20.63
CA GLU A 45 -10.02 6.53 -19.72
C GLU A 45 -8.52 6.33 -19.90
N ASN A 46 -7.73 7.24 -19.33
CA ASN A 46 -6.29 7.05 -19.24
C ASN A 46 -5.96 5.84 -18.34
N PRO A 47 -4.95 5.04 -18.69
CA PRO A 47 -4.52 3.92 -17.87
C PRO A 47 -4.13 4.35 -16.45
N ILE A 48 -4.20 3.42 -15.52
CA ILE A 48 -3.73 3.59 -14.14
C ILE A 48 -2.46 2.77 -13.97
N ARG A 49 -1.37 3.41 -13.53
CA ARG A 49 -0.20 2.71 -13.01
C ARG A 49 -0.50 2.32 -11.57
N PHE A 50 -0.61 1.01 -11.30
CA PHE A 50 -0.88 0.48 -9.96
C PHE A 50 0.33 -0.32 -9.46
N ILE A 51 0.80 0.01 -8.26
CA ILE A 51 1.84 -0.75 -7.56
C ILE A 51 1.22 -1.43 -6.35
N GLY A 52 1.24 -2.77 -6.34
CA GLY A 52 1.08 -3.54 -5.11
C GLY A 52 2.40 -3.52 -4.35
N PHE A 53 2.44 -2.88 -3.18
CA PHE A 53 3.66 -2.65 -2.41
C PHE A 53 3.71 -3.48 -1.12
N TYR A 54 4.88 -4.05 -0.84
CA TYR A 54 5.20 -4.76 0.38
C TYR A 54 6.53 -4.23 0.95
N GLY A 55 6.43 -3.24 1.84
CA GLY A 55 7.55 -2.59 2.49
C GLY A 55 8.28 -3.51 3.46
N ASN A 56 9.57 -3.25 3.68
CA ASN A 56 10.37 -4.10 4.58
C ASN A 56 9.93 -3.92 6.04
N ALA A 57 9.65 -5.03 6.73
CA ALA A 57 9.28 -5.00 8.14
C ALA A 57 10.40 -4.44 9.02
N ASP A 58 11.66 -4.76 8.70
CA ASP A 58 12.84 -4.24 9.40
C ASP A 58 13.12 -2.78 8.97
N PRO A 59 13.01 -1.80 9.89
CA PRO A 59 13.29 -0.40 9.59
C PRO A 59 14.66 -0.16 8.96
N ASN A 60 15.68 -0.95 9.32
CA ASN A 60 17.04 -0.79 8.79
C ASN A 60 17.12 -1.08 7.28
N ASN A 61 16.20 -1.87 6.75
CA ASN A 61 16.16 -2.28 5.35
C ASN A 61 15.13 -1.52 4.52
N ARG A 62 14.30 -0.66 5.13
CA ARG A 62 13.23 0.08 4.43
C ARG A 62 13.73 1.06 3.38
N LYS A 63 14.94 1.60 3.56
CA LYS A 63 15.56 2.48 2.56
C LYS A 63 15.55 1.85 1.16
N SER A 64 15.82 0.54 1.06
CA SER A 64 15.80 -0.16 -0.23
C SER A 64 14.40 -0.21 -0.86
N SER A 65 13.34 -0.33 -0.05
CA SER A 65 11.95 -0.28 -0.49
C SER A 65 11.58 1.12 -0.97
N TRP A 66 12.03 2.17 -0.27
CA TRP A 66 11.85 3.56 -0.67
C TRP A 66 12.57 3.92 -1.95
N ASP A 67 13.84 3.53 -2.08
CA ASP A 67 14.63 3.76 -3.29
C ASP A 67 13.99 3.07 -4.52
N MET A 68 13.34 1.92 -4.31
CA MET A 68 12.57 1.26 -5.37
C MET A 68 11.36 2.09 -5.80
N LEU A 69 10.54 2.57 -4.85
CA LEU A 69 9.40 3.44 -5.16
C LEU A 69 9.84 4.69 -5.91
N LYS A 70 10.95 5.31 -5.51
CA LYS A 70 11.52 6.48 -6.19
C LYS A 70 11.92 6.19 -7.63
N ARG A 71 12.61 5.06 -7.86
CA ARG A 71 12.98 4.63 -9.23
C ARG A 71 11.74 4.40 -10.10
N VAL A 72 10.72 3.69 -9.59
CA VAL A 72 9.50 3.46 -10.36
C VAL A 72 8.78 4.78 -10.62
N GLY A 73 8.57 5.59 -9.57
CA GLY A 73 7.92 6.89 -9.64
C GLY A 73 8.53 7.83 -10.68
N SER A 74 9.86 7.85 -10.82
CA SER A 74 10.55 8.66 -11.84
C SER A 74 10.20 8.31 -13.29
N SER A 75 9.60 7.13 -13.52
CA SER A 75 9.20 6.64 -14.83
C SER A 75 7.70 6.72 -15.09
N VAL A 76 6.88 7.00 -14.07
CA VAL A 76 5.41 7.00 -14.19
C VAL A 76 4.95 8.26 -14.90
N LYS A 77 4.07 8.09 -15.89
CA LYS A 77 3.42 9.19 -16.62
C LYS A 77 1.90 9.13 -16.56
N GLU A 78 1.38 8.00 -16.11
CA GLU A 78 -0.04 7.71 -16.00
C GLU A 78 -0.55 8.10 -14.61
N LYS A 79 -1.87 7.96 -14.39
CA LYS A 79 -2.43 8.12 -13.05
C LYS A 79 -1.78 7.11 -12.11
N TRP A 80 -1.21 7.55 -10.99
CA TRP A 80 -0.40 6.66 -10.16
C TRP A 80 -1.03 6.35 -8.81
N ILE A 81 -1.22 5.07 -8.53
CA ILE A 81 -1.74 4.56 -7.25
C ILE A 81 -0.80 3.48 -6.73
N ILE A 82 -0.49 3.54 -5.45
CA ILE A 82 0.32 2.56 -4.73
C ILE A 82 -0.55 2.04 -3.59
N GLY A 83 -0.74 0.72 -3.49
CA GLY A 83 -1.53 0.11 -2.44
C GLY A 83 -0.78 -1.06 -1.80
N GLY A 84 -0.90 -1.19 -0.48
CA GLY A 84 -0.42 -2.37 0.22
C GLY A 84 0.15 -2.07 1.60
N ASN A 85 0.97 -2.98 2.09
CA ASN A 85 1.57 -2.92 3.42
C ASN A 85 2.91 -2.19 3.36
N PHE A 86 2.98 -0.99 3.92
CA PHE A 86 4.20 -0.20 3.97
C PHE A 86 5.12 -0.59 5.13
N ASN A 87 4.61 -1.37 6.10
CA ASN A 87 5.25 -1.69 7.37
C ASN A 87 5.70 -0.42 8.15
N ALA A 88 5.19 0.74 7.81
CA ALA A 88 5.53 2.04 8.38
C ALA A 88 4.26 2.85 8.60
N ILE A 89 4.32 3.77 9.56
CA ILE A 89 3.24 4.71 9.85
C ILE A 89 3.72 6.13 9.57
N LEU A 90 2.81 6.99 9.12
CA LEU A 90 3.05 8.41 8.89
C LEU A 90 2.93 9.22 10.17
N ASP A 91 2.15 8.79 11.17
CA ASP A 91 2.08 9.49 12.47
C ASP A 91 1.85 8.52 13.63
N ASN A 92 2.22 8.90 14.85
CA ASN A 92 1.92 8.08 16.03
C ASN A 92 0.41 7.97 16.31
N SER A 93 -0.45 8.82 15.75
CA SER A 93 -1.91 8.64 15.78
C SER A 93 -2.37 7.37 15.05
N GLU A 94 -1.53 6.82 14.17
CA GLU A 94 -1.76 5.56 13.46
C GLU A 94 -1.32 4.33 14.26
N LYS A 95 -0.99 4.54 15.55
CA LYS A 95 -0.59 3.49 16.47
C LYS A 95 -1.34 3.60 17.80
N GLU A 96 -1.84 2.46 18.26
CA GLU A 96 -2.43 2.31 19.59
C GLU A 96 -1.69 1.22 20.37
N GLY A 97 -1.41 1.51 21.65
CA GLY A 97 -0.70 0.59 22.55
C GLY A 97 0.81 0.52 22.34
N GLY A 98 1.50 -0.04 23.33
CA GLY A 98 2.96 -0.16 23.33
C GLY A 98 3.69 1.19 23.35
N ARG A 99 4.97 1.18 22.95
CA ARG A 99 5.80 2.40 22.88
C ARG A 99 5.53 3.16 21.57
N ARG A 100 5.54 4.50 21.63
CA ARG A 100 5.52 5.36 20.44
C ARG A 100 6.68 5.01 19.51
N LYS A 101 6.46 5.12 18.20
CA LYS A 101 7.52 4.94 17.20
C LYS A 101 8.47 6.14 17.24
N PRO A 102 9.79 5.94 17.06
CA PRO A 102 10.75 7.02 16.90
C PRO A 102 10.36 7.96 15.76
N GLN A 103 10.49 9.28 15.98
CA GLN A 103 10.11 10.30 15.00
C GLN A 103 10.83 10.14 13.67
N ALA A 104 12.13 9.84 13.71
CA ALA A 104 12.96 9.61 12.52
C ALA A 104 12.38 8.56 11.55
N LEU A 105 11.79 7.47 12.06
CA LEU A 105 11.21 6.44 11.19
C LEU A 105 9.96 6.91 10.44
N MET A 106 9.19 7.82 11.04
CA MET A 106 8.01 8.40 10.39
C MET A 106 8.43 9.52 9.44
N ASP A 107 9.45 10.31 9.81
CA ASP A 107 10.02 11.34 8.95
C ASP A 107 10.62 10.74 7.68
N ASP A 108 11.29 9.59 7.77
CA ASP A 108 11.79 8.85 6.60
C ASP A 108 10.65 8.47 5.65
N PHE A 109 9.50 8.03 6.18
CA PHE A 109 8.36 7.68 5.34
C PHE A 109 7.69 8.93 4.74
N ARG A 110 7.46 9.98 5.53
CA ARG A 110 6.93 11.27 5.06
C ARG A 110 7.80 11.87 3.97
N ALA A 111 9.12 11.85 4.12
CA ALA A 111 10.05 12.36 3.12
C ALA A 111 9.87 11.68 1.76
N VAL A 112 9.61 10.36 1.75
CA VAL A 112 9.36 9.61 0.50
C VAL A 112 8.01 9.96 -0.10
N VAL A 113 6.98 10.10 0.72
CA VAL A 113 5.64 10.53 0.29
C VAL A 113 5.69 11.94 -0.32
N ASP A 114 6.37 12.87 0.35
CA ASP A 114 6.54 14.25 -0.08
C ASP A 114 7.38 14.35 -1.36
N GLU A 115 8.52 13.67 -1.42
CA GLU A 115 9.41 13.65 -2.60
C GLU A 115 8.70 13.13 -3.85
N LEU A 116 7.80 12.15 -3.67
CA LEU A 116 7.01 11.57 -4.76
C LEU A 116 5.69 12.30 -5.00
N SER A 117 5.42 13.38 -4.25
CA SER A 117 4.16 14.15 -4.33
C SER A 117 2.93 13.25 -4.20
N LEU A 118 2.99 12.30 -3.27
CA LEU A 118 1.94 11.35 -2.98
C LEU A 118 1.03 11.86 -1.85
N VAL A 119 -0.22 11.43 -1.87
CA VAL A 119 -1.23 11.72 -0.85
C VAL A 119 -1.75 10.39 -0.31
N ASP A 120 -1.80 10.28 1.02
CA ASP A 120 -2.42 9.15 1.70
C ASP A 120 -3.95 9.26 1.67
N LEU A 121 -4.60 8.27 1.05
CA LEU A 121 -6.04 8.14 0.97
C LEU A 121 -6.59 7.55 2.28
N LYS A 122 -6.83 8.43 3.23
CA LYS A 122 -7.38 8.06 4.54
C LYS A 122 -8.79 7.50 4.41
N THR A 123 -9.02 6.43 5.16
CA THR A 123 -10.30 5.75 5.30
C THR A 123 -11.15 6.46 6.36
N ASP A 124 -12.45 6.53 6.12
CA ASP A 124 -13.45 7.01 7.09
C ASP A 124 -14.00 5.86 7.95
N ASN A 125 -13.87 4.62 7.49
CA ASN A 125 -14.36 3.42 8.15
C ASN A 125 -13.21 2.46 8.53
N GLY A 126 -12.92 2.40 9.83
CA GLY A 126 -11.76 1.70 10.36
C GLY A 126 -10.49 2.55 10.27
N TRP A 127 -9.55 2.34 11.19
CA TRP A 127 -8.33 3.15 11.29
C TRP A 127 -7.06 2.31 11.33
N PHE A 128 -7.05 1.25 12.12
CA PHE A 128 -5.92 0.32 12.19
C PHE A 128 -6.12 -0.83 11.20
N THR A 129 -5.02 -1.29 10.62
CA THR A 129 -5.02 -2.39 9.64
C THR A 129 -4.23 -3.60 10.11
N TRP A 130 -3.50 -3.49 11.22
CA TRP A 130 -2.73 -4.58 11.81
C TRP A 130 -2.92 -4.65 13.32
N VAL A 131 -2.93 -5.86 13.88
CA VAL A 131 -2.93 -6.11 15.32
C VAL A 131 -1.94 -7.23 15.68
N ASN A 132 -1.22 -7.07 16.79
CA ASN A 132 -0.24 -8.08 17.24
C ASN A 132 -0.86 -9.35 17.86
N ASN A 133 -2.20 -9.49 17.85
CA ASN A 133 -2.97 -10.57 18.45
C ASN A 133 -2.68 -10.86 19.94
N ARG A 134 -2.22 -9.85 20.69
CA ARG A 134 -2.09 -9.93 22.16
C ARG A 134 -3.28 -9.28 22.85
N GLU A 135 -3.53 -9.70 24.08
CA GLU A 135 -4.66 -9.22 24.88
C GLU A 135 -4.25 -8.11 25.86
N GLY A 136 -5.26 -7.38 26.34
CA GLY A 136 -5.10 -6.37 27.38
C GLY A 136 -4.09 -5.28 27.03
N THR A 137 -3.26 -4.90 28.00
CA THR A 137 -2.25 -3.83 27.87
C THR A 137 -1.10 -4.17 26.93
N ALA A 138 -0.96 -5.44 26.54
CA ALA A 138 0.03 -5.89 25.57
C ALA A 138 -0.48 -5.80 24.12
N MET A 139 -1.78 -5.51 23.91
CA MET A 139 -2.36 -5.31 22.59
C MET A 139 -1.73 -4.08 21.92
N VAL A 140 -1.36 -4.25 20.66
CA VAL A 140 -0.84 -3.18 19.82
C VAL A 140 -1.56 -3.22 18.48
N LYS A 141 -1.99 -2.05 18.01
CA LYS A 141 -2.57 -1.86 16.68
C LYS A 141 -1.81 -0.79 15.91
N GLU A 142 -1.64 -1.00 14.61
CA GLU A 142 -0.96 -0.06 13.70
C GLU A 142 -1.75 0.03 12.37
N ARG A 143 -1.72 1.19 11.71
CA ARG A 143 -2.19 1.35 10.32
C ARG A 143 -1.00 1.18 9.39
N LEU A 144 -0.71 -0.06 9.01
CA LEU A 144 0.44 -0.41 8.16
C LEU A 144 0.09 -0.47 6.68
N ASP A 145 -1.20 -0.58 6.37
CA ASP A 145 -1.72 -0.75 5.02
C ASP A 145 -2.45 0.52 4.60
N CYS A 146 -2.08 1.07 3.45
CA CYS A 146 -2.75 2.25 2.90
C CYS A 146 -2.71 2.27 1.36
N PHE A 147 -3.50 3.19 0.80
CA PHE A 147 -3.38 3.59 -0.59
C PHE A 147 -2.77 4.99 -0.65
N LEU A 148 -1.71 5.13 -1.42
CA LEU A 148 -1.13 6.41 -1.79
C LEU A 148 -1.49 6.72 -3.25
N ILE A 149 -1.78 7.97 -3.55
CA ILE A 149 -2.07 8.44 -4.91
C ILE A 149 -1.23 9.67 -5.22
N SER A 150 -0.79 9.85 -6.47
CA SER A 150 -0.19 11.12 -6.90
C SER A 150 -1.14 12.29 -6.65
N ALA A 151 -0.63 13.37 -6.07
CA ALA A 151 -1.42 14.56 -5.73
C ALA A 151 -2.12 15.18 -6.95
N SER A 152 -1.49 15.12 -8.13
CA SER A 152 -2.06 15.60 -9.39
C SER A 152 -3.26 14.78 -9.87
N ASP A 153 -3.38 13.53 -9.43
CA ASP A 153 -4.38 12.58 -9.93
C ASP A 153 -5.61 12.48 -9.03
N VAL A 154 -5.56 13.02 -7.81
CA VAL A 154 -6.67 13.00 -6.84
C VAL A 154 -7.96 13.54 -7.47
N ALA A 155 -7.86 14.68 -8.17
CA ALA A 155 -9.01 15.32 -8.82
C ALA A 155 -9.62 14.48 -9.97
N SER A 156 -8.90 13.47 -10.48
CA SER A 156 -9.44 12.54 -11.48
C SER A 156 -10.40 11.51 -10.90
N PHE A 157 -10.50 11.39 -9.57
CA PHE A 157 -11.35 10.44 -8.87
C PHE A 157 -12.25 11.16 -7.85
N PRO A 158 -13.29 11.89 -8.32
CA PRO A 158 -14.10 12.76 -7.46
C PRO A 158 -14.91 12.00 -6.40
N PHE A 159 -15.10 10.70 -6.58
CA PHE A 159 -15.86 9.81 -5.68
C PHE A 159 -14.97 8.73 -5.07
N ILE A 160 -13.66 8.97 -4.98
CA ILE A 160 -12.72 7.99 -4.42
C ILE A 160 -13.06 7.70 -2.96
N GLU A 161 -13.13 6.41 -2.61
CA GLU A 161 -13.44 5.96 -1.26
C GLU A 161 -12.48 4.85 -0.84
N THR A 162 -12.05 4.85 0.43
CA THR A 162 -11.27 3.76 1.01
C THR A 162 -11.96 3.20 2.25
N LYS A 163 -11.87 1.88 2.43
CA LYS A 163 -12.47 1.17 3.57
C LYS A 163 -11.52 0.12 4.13
N VAL A 164 -11.58 -0.10 5.44
CA VAL A 164 -10.98 -1.25 6.09
C VAL A 164 -12.02 -2.37 6.24
N ILE A 165 -11.67 -3.58 5.81
CA ILE A 165 -12.52 -4.76 5.83
C ILE A 165 -11.90 -5.78 6.78
N ARG A 166 -12.58 -5.98 7.91
CA ARG A 166 -12.14 -6.88 8.99
C ARG A 166 -11.91 -8.30 8.48
N GLN A 167 -10.76 -8.87 8.81
CA GLN A 167 -10.42 -10.26 8.49
C GLN A 167 -10.45 -11.13 9.76
N SER A 168 -10.95 -12.36 9.66
CA SER A 168 -11.03 -13.28 10.81
C SER A 168 -9.77 -14.14 10.97
N ASN A 169 -9.01 -14.34 9.89
CA ASN A 169 -7.91 -15.31 9.83
C ASN A 169 -6.55 -14.66 9.52
N SER A 170 -6.44 -13.35 9.69
CA SER A 170 -5.21 -12.59 9.51
C SER A 170 -5.06 -11.61 10.66
N ASP A 171 -3.80 -11.31 10.99
CA ASP A 171 -3.42 -10.20 11.85
C ASP A 171 -3.55 -8.84 11.14
N HIS A 172 -3.70 -8.86 9.81
CA HIS A 172 -4.05 -7.71 8.99
C HIS A 172 -5.54 -7.70 8.60
N ASP A 173 -6.11 -6.50 8.53
CA ASP A 173 -7.37 -6.25 7.85
C ASP A 173 -7.12 -5.87 6.39
N ALA A 174 -8.05 -6.23 5.49
CA ALA A 174 -7.93 -5.86 4.10
C ALA A 174 -8.31 -4.38 3.93
N ILE A 175 -7.62 -3.68 3.03
CA ILE A 175 -8.02 -2.34 2.59
C ILE A 175 -8.67 -2.43 1.21
N MET A 176 -9.71 -1.65 1.00
CA MET A 176 -10.41 -1.53 -0.28
C MET A 176 -10.34 -0.10 -0.78
N LEU A 177 -10.15 0.05 -2.08
CA LEU A 177 -10.23 1.32 -2.79
C LEU A 177 -11.34 1.22 -3.84
N ASP A 178 -12.33 2.09 -3.76
CA ASP A 178 -13.31 2.31 -4.82
C ASP A 178 -12.97 3.62 -5.54
N THR A 179 -12.74 3.57 -6.84
CA THR A 179 -12.39 4.74 -7.65
C THR A 179 -13.63 5.45 -8.22
N LYS A 180 -14.82 4.90 -8.02
CA LYS A 180 -16.08 5.38 -8.60
C LYS A 180 -17.17 5.71 -7.56
N GLY A 181 -17.03 5.23 -6.33
CA GLY A 181 -17.93 5.51 -5.20
C GLY A 181 -19.23 4.70 -5.24
#